data_AF-C7M6K3-F1
#
_entry.id   AF-C7M6K3-F1
#
_cell.length_a   1.000
_cell.length_b   1.000
_cell.length_c   1.000
_cell.angle_alpha   90.00
_cell.angle_beta   90.00
_cell.angle_gamma   90.00
#
_symmetry.space_group_name_H-M   'P 1'
#
loop_
_entity.id
_entity.type
_entity.pdbx_description
1 polymer ?
#
loop_
_entity_poly.entity_id
_entity_poly.type
_entity_poly.pdbx_seq_one_letter_code
_entity_poly.pdbx_strand_id
1 'polypeptide(L)'
;MKRMFLIGLLLLLVVPTFAQQKTAYQKKVEAIENKYLQQVGIPLSEINRLRKDKDFGEAMLRGMFNQKLATYSKKHGSIQAYALITKIADEMKAAEKLKTPAELKKEKEEKQRQIIQQQKREEQEKLAKTKREQELQEKRLKEEQERETKRLEEKEARIRKEQESLRNTSDIAKIKARIKDNFLKWAQKGEFETTNEFKERLQNNGKEKIQEISSDIVVSILRELRFYINLGKYNADEEIYPITIGRSIPIYSYKTEEELHRILTANDDYRGYNDYTEDTISVESNLKIGKEEAIQLKEEIEDYTSYYNDQMSAKYIYYDTSKIFFSNDIKRWILKDAYLLPIDIKNVAKIGGENTPKFIIKSEYDLDIKEEYPLLSELQFSTSELELSEYFPEEYTFTLDNEKIKKGLREEYF
;
A
#
# COMPACT_ATOMS: atom_id res chain seq x y z
N MET A 1 -17.57 -41.81 26.93
CA MET A 1 -17.21 -43.10 26.28
C MET A 1 -15.83 -43.67 26.67
N LYS A 2 -14.92 -42.91 27.32
CA LYS A 2 -13.56 -43.35 27.65
C LYS A 2 -13.44 -44.37 28.81
N ARG A 3 -14.50 -44.66 29.58
CA ARG A 3 -14.49 -45.65 30.69
C ARG A 3 -14.89 -47.07 30.27
N MET A 4 -15.56 -47.27 29.14
CA MET A 4 -15.94 -48.61 28.66
C MET A 4 -14.74 -49.40 28.08
N PHE A 5 -13.73 -48.70 27.55
CA PHE A 5 -12.52 -49.34 27.04
C PHE A 5 -11.58 -49.88 28.12
N LEU A 6 -11.74 -49.44 29.37
CA LEU A 6 -10.89 -49.85 30.49
C LEU A 6 -11.29 -51.21 31.10
N ILE A 7 -12.53 -51.67 30.91
CA ILE A 7 -12.99 -52.96 31.44
C ILE A 7 -12.60 -54.13 30.51
N GLY A 8 -12.44 -53.88 29.21
CA GLY A 8 -11.92 -54.86 28.25
C GLY A 8 -10.42 -55.18 28.41
N LEU A 9 -9.69 -54.37 29.21
CA LEU A 9 -8.26 -54.53 29.46
C LEU A 9 -7.93 -55.44 30.66
N LEU A 10 -8.95 -55.93 31.40
CA LEU A 10 -8.76 -56.74 32.62
C LEU A 10 -8.71 -58.26 32.36
N LEU A 11 -8.68 -58.67 31.09
CA LEU A 11 -8.60 -60.07 30.66
C LEU A 11 -7.24 -60.43 30.06
N LEU A 12 -6.14 -59.99 30.66
CA LEU A 12 -4.81 -60.42 30.24
C LEU A 12 -3.95 -60.68 31.47
N LEU A 13 -3.65 -61.95 31.71
CA LEU A 13 -2.31 -62.46 31.97
C LEU A 13 -2.33 -63.99 32.06
N VAL A 14 -2.63 -64.67 30.95
CA VAL A 14 -2.21 -66.07 30.76
C VAL A 14 -1.37 -66.15 29.49
N VAL A 15 -0.12 -65.74 29.60
CA VAL A 15 0.87 -66.08 28.57
C VAL A 15 1.18 -67.57 28.73
N PRO A 16 1.14 -68.38 27.67
CA PRO A 16 1.51 -69.78 27.75
C PRO A 16 3.02 -69.89 27.98
N THR A 17 3.43 -70.14 29.23
CA THR A 17 4.78 -70.62 29.54
C THR A 17 4.79 -72.15 29.41
N PHE A 18 5.77 -72.67 28.68
CA PHE A 18 5.94 -74.10 28.45
C PHE A 18 5.95 -74.89 29.76
N ALA A 19 5.23 -76.03 29.77
CA ALA A 19 5.20 -77.04 30.83
C ALA A 19 4.91 -76.51 32.26
N GLN A 20 4.17 -75.41 32.40
CA GLN A 20 3.71 -74.92 33.71
C GLN A 20 2.21 -75.19 33.87
N GLN A 21 1.86 -75.98 34.89
CA GLN A 21 0.46 -76.20 35.28
C GLN A 21 -0.21 -74.84 35.52
N LYS A 22 -1.38 -74.60 34.91
CA LYS A 22 -2.15 -73.34 35.08
C LYS A 22 -2.19 -72.96 36.56
N THR A 23 -1.85 -71.73 36.90
CA THR A 23 -1.85 -71.25 38.29
C THR A 23 -3.28 -71.27 38.85
N ALA A 24 -3.40 -71.22 40.18
CA ALA A 24 -4.72 -71.15 40.83
C ALA A 24 -5.53 -69.94 40.33
N TYR A 25 -4.86 -68.81 40.07
CA TYR A 25 -5.44 -67.63 39.46
C TYR A 25 -5.94 -67.90 38.04
N GLN A 26 -5.09 -68.45 37.17
CA GLN A 26 -5.44 -68.72 35.77
C GLN A 26 -6.61 -69.69 35.62
N LYS A 27 -6.63 -70.76 36.44
CA LYS A 27 -7.76 -71.70 36.50
C LYS A 27 -9.04 -71.01 36.96
N LYS A 28 -8.95 -70.07 37.90
CA LYS A 28 -10.12 -69.33 38.40
C LYS A 28 -10.65 -68.33 37.39
N VAL A 29 -9.78 -67.58 36.70
CA VAL A 29 -10.15 -66.66 35.61
C VAL A 29 -10.85 -67.42 34.49
N GLU A 30 -10.27 -68.52 34.04
CA GLU A 30 -10.84 -69.34 32.98
C GLU A 30 -12.22 -69.93 33.35
N ALA A 31 -12.39 -70.33 34.61
CA ALA A 31 -13.67 -70.80 35.13
C ALA A 31 -14.73 -69.69 35.17
N ILE A 32 -14.35 -68.47 35.54
CA ILE A 32 -15.22 -67.29 35.52
C ILE A 32 -15.61 -66.97 34.07
N GLU A 33 -14.65 -66.90 33.15
CA GLU A 33 -14.92 -66.69 31.72
C GLU A 33 -15.90 -67.74 31.17
N ASN A 34 -15.66 -69.03 31.45
CA ASN A 34 -16.53 -70.11 31.00
C ASN A 34 -17.95 -69.99 31.49
N LYS A 35 -18.12 -69.64 32.78
CA LYS A 35 -19.42 -69.43 33.39
C LYS A 35 -20.18 -68.33 32.64
N TYR A 36 -19.53 -67.21 32.35
CA TYR A 36 -20.19 -66.04 31.77
C TYR A 36 -20.36 -66.13 30.25
N LEU A 37 -19.44 -66.76 29.52
CA LEU A 37 -19.61 -67.11 28.11
C LEU A 37 -20.83 -68.03 27.92
N GLN A 38 -21.00 -69.04 28.79
CA GLN A 38 -22.18 -69.90 28.78
C GLN A 38 -23.45 -69.14 29.16
N GLN A 39 -23.39 -68.24 30.14
CA GLN A 39 -24.54 -67.44 30.57
C GLN A 39 -25.06 -66.50 29.47
N VAL A 40 -24.20 -66.02 28.56
CA VAL A 40 -24.63 -65.25 27.38
C VAL A 40 -24.99 -66.15 26.18
N GLY A 41 -24.97 -67.47 26.35
CA GLY A 41 -25.45 -68.45 25.36
C GLY A 41 -24.38 -68.96 24.40
N ILE A 42 -23.11 -69.00 24.80
CA ILE A 42 -22.03 -69.65 24.05
C ILE A 42 -21.82 -71.07 24.62
N PRO A 43 -22.05 -72.15 23.85
CA PRO A 43 -21.94 -73.52 24.35
C PRO A 43 -20.52 -73.88 24.80
N LEU A 44 -20.40 -74.69 25.86
CA LEU A 44 -19.10 -75.12 26.38
C LEU A 44 -18.25 -75.90 25.35
N SER A 45 -18.90 -76.66 24.45
CA SER A 45 -18.23 -77.34 23.34
C SER A 45 -17.52 -76.36 22.40
N GLU A 46 -18.15 -75.23 22.13
CA GLU A 46 -17.62 -74.17 21.27
C GLU A 46 -16.49 -73.40 21.96
N ILE A 47 -16.65 -73.11 23.27
CA ILE A 47 -15.59 -72.50 24.08
C ILE A 47 -14.33 -73.39 24.10
N ASN A 48 -14.51 -74.68 24.35
CA ASN A 48 -13.41 -75.65 24.37
C ASN A 48 -12.77 -75.85 23.00
N ARG A 49 -13.54 -75.73 21.90
CA ARG A 49 -13.02 -75.78 20.54
C ARG A 49 -12.13 -74.58 20.26
N LEU A 50 -12.62 -73.36 20.53
CA LEU A 50 -11.91 -72.12 20.22
C LEU A 50 -10.63 -71.97 21.06
N ARG A 51 -10.63 -72.37 22.33
CA ARG A 51 -9.43 -72.30 23.17
C ARG A 51 -8.29 -73.24 22.76
N LYS A 52 -8.52 -74.18 21.83
CA LYS A 52 -7.42 -74.95 21.22
C LYS A 52 -6.53 -74.07 20.34
N ASP A 53 -7.09 -72.98 19.81
CA ASP A 53 -6.45 -72.10 18.83
C ASP A 53 -5.91 -70.82 19.49
N LYS A 54 -5.16 -71.00 20.60
CA LYS A 54 -4.49 -69.97 21.43
C LYS A 54 -5.00 -68.53 21.22
N ASP A 55 -4.20 -67.67 20.57
CA ASP A 55 -4.44 -66.23 20.53
C ASP A 55 -5.63 -65.85 19.62
N PHE A 56 -5.82 -66.59 18.53
CA PHE A 56 -6.92 -66.34 17.60
C PHE A 56 -8.27 -66.76 18.18
N GLY A 57 -8.33 -67.94 18.80
CA GLY A 57 -9.52 -68.46 19.46
C GLY A 57 -9.95 -67.62 20.65
N GLU A 58 -9.00 -67.08 21.41
CA GLU A 58 -9.25 -66.15 22.51
C GLU A 58 -9.81 -64.81 22.00
N ALA A 59 -9.27 -64.27 20.91
CA ALA A 59 -9.81 -63.08 20.25
C ALA A 59 -11.24 -63.29 19.70
N MET A 60 -11.50 -64.46 19.12
CA MET A 60 -12.83 -64.87 18.63
C MET A 60 -13.85 -64.98 19.77
N LEU A 61 -13.48 -65.61 20.90
CA LEU A 61 -14.35 -65.70 22.07
C LEU A 61 -14.73 -64.32 22.63
N ARG A 62 -13.82 -63.35 22.61
CA ARG A 62 -14.11 -61.96 22.99
C ARG A 62 -15.11 -61.29 22.06
N GLY A 63 -14.90 -61.44 20.74
CA GLY A 63 -15.83 -60.95 19.74
C GLY A 63 -17.23 -61.53 19.93
N MET A 64 -17.32 -62.84 20.12
CA MET A 64 -18.57 -63.56 20.37
C MET A 64 -19.23 -63.14 21.67
N PHE A 65 -18.46 -62.98 22.76
CA PHE A 65 -18.99 -62.51 24.03
C PHE A 65 -19.62 -61.12 23.88
N ASN A 66 -18.94 -60.17 23.24
CA ASN A 66 -19.47 -58.82 23.03
C ASN A 66 -20.74 -58.84 22.18
N GLN A 67 -20.77 -59.63 21.12
CA GLN A 67 -21.96 -59.80 20.28
C GLN A 67 -23.12 -60.40 21.08
N LYS A 68 -22.88 -61.49 21.83
CA LYS A 68 -23.89 -62.19 22.63
C LYS A 68 -24.36 -61.38 23.82
N LEU A 69 -23.48 -60.58 24.42
CA LEU A 69 -23.81 -59.63 25.47
C LEU A 69 -24.71 -58.49 24.95
N ALA A 70 -24.47 -58.01 23.73
CA ALA A 70 -25.37 -57.07 23.08
C ALA A 70 -26.76 -57.69 22.83
N THR A 71 -26.83 -58.94 22.38
CA THR A 71 -28.09 -59.68 22.25
C THR A 71 -28.77 -59.90 23.61
N TYR A 72 -28.01 -60.27 24.64
CA TYR A 72 -28.48 -60.43 26.01
C TYR A 72 -29.07 -59.11 26.54
N SER A 73 -28.39 -57.98 26.32
CA SER A 73 -28.89 -56.65 26.67
C SER A 73 -30.19 -56.28 25.97
N LYS A 74 -30.39 -56.68 24.71
CA LYS A 74 -31.64 -56.47 23.98
C LYS A 74 -32.79 -57.31 24.56
N LYS A 75 -32.51 -58.54 25.00
CA LYS A 75 -33.51 -59.49 25.52
C LYS A 75 -33.87 -59.25 27.00
N HIS A 76 -32.89 -58.86 27.80
CA HIS A 76 -32.99 -58.77 29.26
C HIS A 76 -32.92 -57.32 29.79
N GLY A 77 -32.66 -56.34 28.92
CA GLY A 77 -32.51 -54.93 29.30
C GLY A 77 -31.08 -54.56 29.68
N SER A 78 -30.74 -53.27 29.48
CA SER A 78 -29.39 -52.73 29.68
C SER A 78 -28.91 -52.80 31.13
N ILE A 79 -29.79 -52.61 32.10
CA ILE A 79 -29.46 -52.70 33.53
C ILE A 79 -29.00 -54.12 33.91
N GLN A 80 -29.67 -55.15 33.38
CA GLN A 80 -29.33 -56.55 33.67
C GLN A 80 -28.03 -56.97 32.97
N ALA A 81 -27.79 -56.48 31.74
CA ALA A 81 -26.49 -56.65 31.08
C ALA A 81 -25.36 -55.93 31.84
N TYR A 82 -25.61 -54.73 32.35
CA TYR A 82 -24.65 -53.99 33.16
C TYR A 82 -24.36 -54.68 34.51
N ALA A 83 -25.39 -55.22 35.17
CA ALA A 83 -25.24 -56.01 36.38
C ALA A 83 -24.39 -57.27 36.13
N LEU A 84 -24.57 -57.91 34.97
CA LEU A 84 -23.75 -59.05 34.55
C LEU A 84 -22.27 -58.68 34.40
N ILE A 85 -21.98 -57.57 33.72
CA ILE A 85 -20.60 -57.07 33.56
C ILE A 85 -19.98 -56.70 34.90
N THR A 86 -20.73 -56.02 35.77
CA THR A 86 -20.28 -55.65 37.12
C THR A 86 -19.95 -56.91 37.93
N LYS A 87 -20.81 -57.93 37.87
CA LYS A 87 -20.58 -59.20 38.56
C LYS A 87 -19.36 -59.96 38.03
N ILE A 88 -19.13 -59.94 36.72
CA ILE A 88 -17.90 -60.47 36.11
C ILE A 88 -16.70 -59.73 36.69
N ALA A 89 -16.73 -58.40 36.70
CA ALA A 89 -15.62 -57.58 37.21
C ALA A 89 -15.34 -57.85 38.70
N ASP A 90 -16.37 -57.99 39.54
CA ASP A 90 -16.22 -58.30 40.96
C ASP A 90 -15.63 -59.70 41.18
N GLU A 91 -16.09 -60.71 40.43
CA GLU A 91 -15.55 -62.07 40.50
C GLU A 91 -14.10 -62.14 40.00
N MET A 92 -13.77 -61.41 38.93
CA MET A 92 -12.39 -61.29 38.43
C MET A 92 -11.48 -60.60 39.45
N LYS A 93 -11.96 -59.52 40.09
CA LYS A 93 -11.24 -58.80 41.14
C LYS A 93 -11.02 -59.67 42.39
N ALA A 94 -12.01 -60.47 42.77
CA ALA A 94 -11.86 -61.44 43.85
C ALA A 94 -10.81 -62.52 43.51
N ALA A 95 -10.75 -62.94 42.25
CA ALA A 95 -9.75 -63.91 41.78
C ALA A 95 -8.31 -63.36 41.84
N GLU A 96 -8.10 -62.03 41.74
CA GLU A 96 -6.76 -61.44 41.82
C GLU A 96 -6.00 -61.77 43.12
N LYS A 97 -6.72 -62.09 44.20
CA LYS A 97 -6.11 -62.55 45.47
C LYS A 97 -5.35 -63.87 45.33
N LEU A 98 -5.56 -64.61 44.24
CA LEU A 98 -4.89 -65.87 43.92
C LEU A 98 -3.63 -65.68 43.05
N LYS A 99 -3.31 -64.45 42.65
CA LYS A 99 -2.11 -64.14 41.84
C LYS A 99 -0.85 -64.44 42.65
N THR A 100 0.10 -65.11 42.01
CA THR A 100 1.44 -65.33 42.57
C THR A 100 2.29 -64.06 42.50
N PRO A 101 3.34 -63.93 43.33
CA PRO A 101 4.28 -62.81 43.25
C PRO A 101 4.92 -62.63 41.86
N ALA A 102 5.16 -63.72 41.13
CA ALA A 102 5.72 -63.69 39.77
C ALA A 102 4.74 -63.08 38.74
N GLU A 103 3.45 -63.40 38.84
CA GLU A 103 2.39 -62.83 37.98
C GLU A 103 2.21 -61.33 38.25
N LEU A 104 2.23 -60.92 39.53
CA LEU A 104 2.17 -59.50 39.91
C LEU A 104 3.37 -58.69 39.41
N LYS A 105 4.57 -59.29 39.42
CA LYS A 105 5.78 -58.66 38.88
C LYS A 105 5.68 -58.45 37.37
N LYS A 106 5.25 -59.48 36.63
CA LYS A 106 5.07 -59.42 35.18
C LYS A 106 4.03 -58.38 34.76
N GLU A 107 2.92 -58.27 35.49
CA GLU A 107 1.88 -57.25 35.26
C GLU A 107 2.42 -55.83 35.42
N LYS A 108 3.22 -55.59 36.47
CA LYS A 108 3.86 -54.29 36.70
C LYS A 108 4.83 -53.94 35.56
N GLU A 109 5.64 -54.90 35.12
CA GLU A 109 6.58 -54.70 34.01
C GLU A 109 5.87 -54.43 32.68
N GLU A 110 4.76 -55.11 32.39
CA GLU A 110 3.97 -54.87 31.18
C GLU A 110 3.27 -53.51 31.20
N LYS A 111 2.67 -53.12 32.34
CA LYS A 111 2.11 -51.77 32.52
C LYS A 111 3.17 -50.69 32.34
N GLN A 112 4.37 -50.89 32.90
CA GLN A 112 5.48 -49.96 32.75
C GLN A 112 5.95 -49.86 31.29
N ARG A 113 6.05 -50.98 30.56
CA ARG A 113 6.36 -50.98 29.12
C ARG A 113 5.32 -50.20 28.30
N GLN A 114 4.03 -50.38 28.58
CA GLN A 114 2.96 -49.65 27.90
C GLN A 114 3.03 -48.14 28.15
N ILE A 115 3.29 -47.73 29.40
CA ILE A 115 3.47 -46.31 29.76
C ILE A 115 4.64 -45.70 28.98
N ILE A 116 5.79 -46.37 28.94
CA ILE A 116 6.97 -45.91 28.20
C ILE A 116 6.66 -45.78 26.70
N GLN A 117 5.95 -46.74 26.12
CA GLN A 117 5.57 -46.70 24.70
C GLN A 117 4.55 -45.60 24.39
N GLN A 118 3.66 -45.29 25.33
CA GLN A 118 2.71 -44.19 25.20
C GLN A 118 3.44 -42.84 25.29
N GLN A 119 4.33 -42.66 26.26
CA GLN A 119 5.15 -41.45 26.40
C GLN A 119 5.99 -41.18 25.15
N LYS A 120 6.65 -42.21 24.58
CA LYS A 120 7.40 -42.08 23.33
C LYS A 120 6.53 -41.62 22.15
N ARG A 121 5.28 -42.11 22.05
CA ARG A 121 4.34 -41.68 21.01
C ARG A 121 3.90 -40.24 21.18
N GLU A 122 3.58 -39.84 22.41
CA GLU A 122 3.19 -38.46 22.72
C GLU A 122 4.34 -37.47 22.48
N GLU A 123 5.57 -37.86 22.78
CA GLU A 123 6.77 -37.07 22.50
C GLU A 123 7.00 -36.89 20.99
N GLN A 124 6.87 -37.98 20.22
CA GLN A 124 6.97 -37.92 18.76
C GLN A 124 5.87 -37.05 18.14
N GLU A 125 4.63 -37.12 18.63
CA GLU A 125 3.51 -36.30 18.16
C GLU A 125 3.73 -34.82 18.49
N LYS A 126 4.21 -34.50 19.70
CA LYS A 126 4.59 -33.12 20.08
C LYS A 126 5.68 -32.58 19.16
N LEU A 127 6.75 -33.36 18.93
CA LEU A 127 7.84 -32.95 18.05
C LEU A 127 7.36 -32.70 16.61
N ALA A 128 6.53 -33.61 16.08
CA ALA A 128 5.96 -33.45 14.75
C ALA A 128 5.05 -32.21 14.65
N LYS A 129 4.27 -31.92 15.69
CA LYS A 129 3.42 -30.73 15.75
C LYS A 129 4.26 -29.46 15.78
N THR A 130 5.29 -29.39 16.62
CA THR A 130 6.20 -28.24 16.69
C THR A 130 6.90 -28.01 15.35
N LYS A 131 7.38 -29.06 14.69
CA LYS A 131 8.02 -28.94 13.37
C LYS A 131 7.06 -28.38 12.31
N ARG A 132 5.81 -28.87 12.28
CA ARG A 132 4.78 -28.33 11.36
C ARG A 132 4.44 -26.87 11.67
N GLU A 133 4.39 -26.49 12.94
CA GLU A 133 4.15 -25.10 13.35
C GLU A 133 5.30 -24.18 12.92
N GLN A 134 6.55 -24.64 13.05
CA GLN A 134 7.75 -23.93 12.58
C GLN A 134 7.74 -23.77 11.05
N GLU A 135 7.51 -24.86 10.30
CA GLU A 135 7.42 -24.83 8.82
C GLU A 135 6.30 -23.88 8.35
N LEU A 136 5.16 -23.86 9.05
CA LEU A 136 4.05 -22.96 8.74
C LEU A 136 4.39 -21.49 9.08
N GLN A 137 5.09 -21.24 10.18
CA GLN A 137 5.56 -19.90 10.53
C GLN A 137 6.57 -19.38 9.50
N GLU A 138 7.54 -20.21 9.11
CA GLU A 138 8.54 -19.85 8.09
C GLU A 138 7.89 -19.56 6.74
N LYS A 139 6.91 -20.38 6.33
CA LYS A 139 6.16 -20.15 5.10
C LYS A 139 5.39 -18.83 5.14
N ARG A 140 4.69 -18.53 6.24
CA ARG A 140 3.97 -17.25 6.40
C ARG A 140 4.91 -16.05 6.37
N LEU A 141 6.06 -16.15 7.03
CA LEU A 141 7.06 -15.09 7.04
C LEU A 141 7.59 -14.82 5.62
N LYS A 142 7.87 -15.88 4.86
CA LYS A 142 8.31 -15.74 3.47
C LYS A 142 7.25 -15.11 2.57
N GLU A 143 5.98 -15.52 2.70
CA GLU A 143 4.85 -14.92 1.97
C GLU A 143 4.58 -13.46 2.37
N GLU A 144 4.86 -13.09 3.62
CA GLU A 144 4.77 -11.70 4.08
C GLU A 144 5.90 -10.84 3.51
N GLN A 145 7.14 -11.33 3.55
CA GLN A 145 8.30 -10.66 2.94
C GLN A 145 8.14 -10.46 1.43
N GLU A 146 7.62 -11.45 0.70
CA GLU A 146 7.36 -11.34 -0.74
C GLU A 146 6.28 -10.29 -1.04
N ARG A 147 5.21 -10.23 -0.24
CA ARG A 147 4.16 -9.21 -0.37
C ARG A 147 4.68 -7.80 -0.05
N GLU A 148 5.52 -7.66 0.96
CA GLU A 148 6.13 -6.39 1.32
C GLU A 148 7.08 -5.91 0.22
N THR A 149 7.92 -6.80 -0.30
CA THR A 149 8.83 -6.50 -1.42
C THR A 149 8.05 -6.02 -2.64
N LYS A 150 6.99 -6.73 -3.03
CA LYS A 150 6.13 -6.33 -4.16
C LYS A 150 5.48 -4.96 -3.93
N ARG A 151 5.02 -4.66 -2.71
CA ARG A 151 4.45 -3.35 -2.36
C ARG A 151 5.48 -2.23 -2.45
N LEU A 152 6.72 -2.48 -2.03
CA LEU A 152 7.82 -1.52 -2.14
C LEU A 152 8.16 -1.25 -3.60
N GLU A 153 8.29 -2.29 -4.42
CA GLU A 153 8.53 -2.17 -5.87
C GLU A 153 7.42 -1.38 -6.59
N GLU A 154 6.15 -1.67 -6.28
CA GLU A 154 5.00 -0.94 -6.83
C GLU A 154 5.01 0.54 -6.41
N LYS A 155 5.35 0.83 -5.15
CA LYS A 155 5.46 2.19 -4.63
C LYS A 155 6.60 2.96 -5.30
N GLU A 156 7.76 2.35 -5.46
CA GLU A 156 8.90 2.96 -6.16
C GLU A 156 8.59 3.22 -7.63
N ALA A 157 7.97 2.26 -8.32
CA ALA A 157 7.57 2.44 -9.71
C ALA A 157 6.58 3.59 -9.88
N ARG A 158 5.65 3.76 -8.93
CA ARG A 158 4.72 4.91 -8.92
C ARG A 158 5.46 6.24 -8.74
N ILE A 159 6.34 6.34 -7.75
CA ILE A 159 7.12 7.56 -7.48
C ILE A 159 7.98 7.94 -8.70
N ARG A 160 8.62 6.97 -9.36
CA ARG A 160 9.40 7.22 -10.58
C ARG A 160 8.55 7.80 -11.70
N LYS A 161 7.35 7.26 -11.91
CA LYS A 161 6.40 7.79 -12.92
C LYS A 161 5.90 9.19 -12.59
N GLU A 162 5.61 9.46 -11.32
CA GLU A 162 5.21 10.79 -10.86
C GLU A 162 6.33 11.80 -11.14
N GLN A 163 7.58 11.50 -10.75
CA GLN A 163 8.74 12.34 -11.02
C GLN A 163 9.02 12.56 -12.51
N GLU A 164 8.85 11.52 -13.33
CA GLU A 164 8.98 11.61 -14.77
C GLU A 164 7.92 12.53 -15.37
N SER A 165 6.66 12.41 -14.95
CA SER A 165 5.62 13.35 -15.37
C SER A 165 5.99 14.78 -14.98
N LEU A 166 6.34 15.04 -13.71
CA LEU A 166 6.67 16.38 -13.23
C LEU A 166 7.79 17.03 -14.06
N ARG A 167 8.86 16.27 -14.34
CA ARG A 167 9.95 16.76 -15.18
C ARG A 167 9.48 17.07 -16.61
N ASN A 168 8.77 16.13 -17.23
CA ASN A 168 8.41 16.20 -18.64
C ASN A 168 7.25 17.17 -18.91
N THR A 169 6.45 17.53 -17.90
CA THR A 169 5.31 18.46 -18.02
C THR A 169 5.49 19.74 -17.21
N SER A 170 6.73 20.07 -16.85
CA SER A 170 7.11 21.32 -16.17
C SER A 170 6.78 22.56 -17.00
N ASP A 171 6.77 23.75 -16.38
CA ASP A 171 6.51 24.99 -17.13
C ASP A 171 7.57 25.23 -18.19
N ILE A 172 8.83 24.93 -17.89
CA ILE A 172 9.92 25.05 -18.87
C ILE A 172 9.73 24.07 -20.03
N ALA A 173 9.30 22.83 -19.77
CA ALA A 173 8.98 21.88 -20.84
C ALA A 173 7.84 22.42 -21.73
N LYS A 174 6.79 23.00 -21.12
CA LYS A 174 5.68 23.65 -21.85
C LYS A 174 6.18 24.83 -22.68
N ILE A 175 6.99 25.71 -22.11
CA ILE A 175 7.58 26.87 -22.81
C ILE A 175 8.35 26.40 -24.05
N LYS A 176 9.27 25.44 -23.89
CA LYS A 176 10.10 24.94 -25.01
C LYS A 176 9.26 24.31 -26.11
N ALA A 177 8.33 23.43 -25.75
CA ALA A 177 7.45 22.77 -26.72
C ALA A 177 6.58 23.77 -27.48
N ARG A 178 5.98 24.74 -26.79
CA ARG A 178 5.16 25.78 -27.43
C ARG A 178 6.03 26.70 -28.30
N ILE A 179 7.26 27.04 -27.91
CA ILE A 179 8.16 27.87 -28.74
C ILE A 179 8.46 27.15 -30.04
N LYS A 180 8.87 25.88 -29.95
CA LYS A 180 9.16 25.03 -31.10
C LYS A 180 7.96 24.99 -32.05
N ASP A 181 6.78 24.64 -31.55
CA ASP A 181 5.59 24.50 -32.38
C ASP A 181 5.16 25.80 -33.07
N ASN A 182 5.13 26.90 -32.34
CA ASN A 182 4.72 28.19 -32.90
C ASN A 182 5.76 28.70 -33.91
N PHE A 183 7.05 28.45 -33.65
CA PHE A 183 8.10 28.78 -34.61
C PHE A 183 7.98 27.91 -35.87
N LEU A 184 7.79 26.60 -35.75
CA LEU A 184 7.60 25.70 -36.89
C LEU A 184 6.40 26.08 -37.74
N LYS A 185 5.28 26.47 -37.11
CA LYS A 185 4.09 26.99 -37.82
C LYS A 185 4.43 28.26 -38.60
N TRP A 186 5.15 29.21 -38.00
CA TRP A 186 5.59 30.42 -38.70
C TRP A 186 6.62 30.13 -39.80
N ALA A 187 7.50 29.16 -39.59
CA ALA A 187 8.55 28.75 -40.51
C ALA A 187 8.03 27.93 -41.70
N GLN A 188 6.73 27.67 -41.80
CA GLN A 188 6.13 27.09 -43.00
C GLN A 188 6.24 28.09 -44.16
N LYS A 189 6.55 27.56 -45.35
CA LYS A 189 6.57 28.34 -46.58
C LYS A 189 5.14 28.71 -46.98
N GLY A 190 4.90 29.99 -47.22
CA GLY A 190 3.58 30.46 -47.68
C GLY A 190 3.25 30.01 -49.11
N GLU A 191 1.97 29.88 -49.43
CA GLU A 191 1.48 29.51 -50.77
C GLU A 191 2.00 30.46 -51.86
N PHE A 192 2.04 31.75 -51.56
CA PHE A 192 2.45 32.82 -52.48
C PHE A 192 3.89 33.28 -52.28
N GLU A 193 4.66 32.59 -51.42
CA GLU A 193 6.05 32.93 -51.12
C GLU A 193 6.98 32.20 -52.08
N THR A 194 7.89 32.93 -52.74
CA THR A 194 8.94 32.29 -53.54
C THR A 194 9.94 31.59 -52.64
N THR A 195 10.69 30.63 -53.18
CA THR A 195 11.72 29.92 -52.38
C THR A 195 12.83 30.87 -51.90
N ASN A 196 13.10 31.96 -52.62
CA ASN A 196 14.09 32.95 -52.21
C ASN A 196 13.56 33.83 -51.08
N GLU A 197 12.33 34.35 -51.20
CA GLU A 197 11.67 35.11 -50.12
C GLU A 197 11.57 34.27 -48.84
N PHE A 198 11.22 32.99 -48.97
CA PHE A 198 11.18 32.06 -47.84
C PHE A 198 12.52 31.95 -47.10
N LYS A 199 13.61 31.71 -47.84
CA LYS A 199 14.95 31.61 -47.27
C LYS A 199 15.40 32.93 -46.65
N GLU A 200 15.13 34.04 -47.34
CA GLU A 200 15.47 35.38 -46.88
C GLU A 200 14.73 35.73 -45.58
N ARG A 201 13.43 35.43 -45.49
CA ARG A 201 12.63 35.62 -44.28
C ARG A 201 13.16 34.80 -43.10
N LEU A 202 13.46 33.52 -43.31
CA LEU A 202 14.02 32.69 -42.23
C LEU A 202 15.37 33.23 -41.74
N GLN A 203 16.25 33.60 -42.66
CA GLN A 203 17.59 34.11 -42.33
C GLN A 203 17.55 35.49 -41.66
N ASN A 204 16.72 36.40 -42.16
CA ASN A 204 16.72 37.79 -41.72
C ASN A 204 15.78 38.02 -40.52
N ASN A 205 14.69 37.25 -40.39
CA ASN A 205 13.67 37.47 -39.37
C ASN A 205 13.58 36.36 -38.32
N GLY A 206 14.22 35.20 -38.52
CA GLY A 206 14.12 34.06 -37.61
C GLY A 206 14.50 34.39 -36.16
N LYS A 207 15.60 35.12 -35.96
CA LYS A 207 16.10 35.52 -34.62
C LYS A 207 15.13 36.46 -33.88
N GLU A 208 14.57 37.45 -34.57
CA GLU A 208 13.58 38.36 -33.99
C GLU A 208 12.26 37.64 -33.72
N LYS A 209 11.82 36.79 -34.64
CA LYS A 209 10.55 36.09 -34.52
C LYS A 209 10.54 35.07 -33.39
N ILE A 210 11.61 34.31 -33.19
CA ILE A 210 11.69 33.34 -32.10
C ILE A 210 11.65 34.04 -30.73
N GLN A 211 12.27 35.21 -30.60
CA GLN A 211 12.18 36.02 -29.38
C GLN A 211 10.76 36.52 -29.14
N GLU A 212 10.08 37.03 -30.18
CA GLU A 212 8.68 37.43 -30.10
C GLU A 212 7.78 36.28 -29.63
N ILE A 213 7.85 35.13 -30.31
CA ILE A 213 7.06 33.94 -29.97
C ILE A 213 7.32 33.52 -28.53
N SER A 214 8.58 33.53 -28.10
CA SER A 214 8.97 33.17 -26.73
C SER A 214 8.33 34.09 -25.69
N SER A 215 8.36 35.41 -25.91
CA SER A 215 7.71 36.38 -25.03
C SER A 215 6.20 36.15 -24.95
N ASP A 216 5.52 35.96 -26.09
CA ASP A 216 4.07 35.76 -26.13
C ASP A 216 3.63 34.48 -25.38
N ILE A 217 4.41 33.41 -25.52
CA ILE A 217 4.18 32.13 -24.82
C ILE A 217 4.35 32.29 -23.31
N VAL A 218 5.43 32.94 -22.88
CA VAL A 218 5.68 33.18 -21.44
C VAL A 218 4.56 34.04 -20.84
N VAL A 219 4.12 35.09 -21.55
CA VAL A 219 2.97 35.91 -21.13
C VAL A 219 1.72 35.04 -20.96
N SER A 220 1.39 34.20 -21.94
CA SER A 220 0.23 33.28 -21.87
C SER A 220 0.32 32.34 -20.67
N ILE A 221 1.48 31.72 -20.43
CA ILE A 221 1.66 30.79 -19.31
C ILE A 221 1.52 31.51 -17.97
N LEU A 222 2.21 32.64 -17.78
CA LEU A 222 2.17 33.38 -16.52
C LEU A 222 0.75 33.84 -16.15
N ARG A 223 -0.09 34.16 -17.15
CA ARG A 223 -1.51 34.52 -16.97
C ARG A 223 -2.38 33.34 -16.53
N GLU A 224 -1.99 32.11 -16.86
CA GLU A 224 -2.72 30.88 -16.51
C GLU A 224 -2.35 30.36 -15.12
N LEU A 225 -1.18 30.72 -14.59
CA LEU A 225 -0.72 30.26 -13.29
C LEU A 225 -1.63 30.78 -12.16
N ARG A 226 -1.85 29.91 -11.17
CA ARG A 226 -2.63 30.19 -9.97
C ARG A 226 -1.80 29.75 -8.77
N PHE A 227 -1.87 30.54 -7.69
CA PHE A 227 -1.07 30.34 -6.49
C PHE A 227 -1.95 30.29 -5.26
N TYR A 228 -1.37 29.90 -4.14
CA TYR A 228 -1.86 30.13 -2.78
C TYR A 228 -0.73 30.78 -1.98
N ILE A 229 -1.12 31.52 -0.94
CA ILE A 229 -0.26 32.23 0.00
C ILE A 229 -0.70 31.80 1.39
N ASN A 230 0.24 31.26 2.16
CA ASN A 230 0.02 30.93 3.56
C ASN A 230 0.92 31.81 4.43
N LEU A 231 0.31 32.41 5.46
CA LEU A 231 1.02 33.19 6.46
C LEU A 231 1.30 32.34 7.69
N GLY A 232 2.53 32.38 8.19
CA GLY A 232 2.93 31.75 9.44
C GLY A 232 2.49 32.54 10.67
N LYS A 233 3.23 32.39 11.77
CA LYS A 233 3.03 33.22 12.96
C LYS A 233 4.05 34.37 12.94
N TYR A 234 3.56 35.60 12.95
CA TYR A 234 4.41 36.80 13.04
C TYR A 234 5.22 36.81 14.35
N ASN A 235 6.53 37.04 14.24
CA ASN A 235 7.42 37.29 15.37
C ASN A 235 7.62 38.79 15.55
N ALA A 236 6.99 39.37 16.58
CA ALA A 236 7.06 40.79 16.86
C ALA A 236 8.42 41.26 17.42
N ASP A 237 9.19 40.36 18.04
CA ASP A 237 10.51 40.70 18.59
C ASP A 237 11.58 40.81 17.50
N GLU A 238 11.45 40.00 16.44
CA GLU A 238 12.39 39.96 15.31
C GLU A 238 11.87 40.70 14.07
N GLU A 239 10.61 41.15 14.08
CA GLU A 239 9.91 41.75 12.94
C GLU A 239 9.93 40.86 11.69
N ILE A 240 9.68 39.56 11.91
CA ILE A 240 9.67 38.54 10.86
C ILE A 240 8.27 37.96 10.71
N TYR A 241 7.78 37.95 9.47
CA TYR A 241 6.57 37.25 9.08
C TYR A 241 6.90 36.11 8.10
N PRO A 242 6.88 34.84 8.56
CA PRO A 242 7.02 33.70 7.65
C PRO A 242 5.87 33.67 6.65
N ILE A 243 6.20 33.49 5.36
CA ILE A 243 5.25 33.38 4.26
C ILE A 243 5.61 32.22 3.36
N THR A 244 4.59 31.53 2.85
CA THR A 244 4.74 30.49 1.83
C THR A 244 3.93 30.89 0.60
N ILE A 245 4.56 30.91 -0.57
CA ILE A 245 3.87 31.00 -1.87
C ILE A 245 3.99 29.64 -2.53
N GLY A 246 2.87 29.07 -2.97
CA GLY A 246 2.91 27.82 -3.71
C GLY A 246 1.77 27.68 -4.70
N ARG A 247 1.75 26.55 -5.40
CA ARG A 247 0.67 26.16 -6.31
C ARG A 247 0.56 24.66 -6.46
N SER A 248 -0.60 24.24 -6.91
CA SER A 248 -0.84 22.88 -7.38
C SER A 248 -0.21 22.68 -8.76
N ILE A 249 0.44 21.54 -8.97
CA ILE A 249 1.02 21.12 -10.24
C ILE A 249 0.43 19.76 -10.64
N PRO A 250 -0.03 19.62 -11.89
CA PRO A 250 -0.63 18.37 -12.36
C PRO A 250 0.44 17.31 -12.63
N ILE A 251 0.16 16.08 -12.19
CA ILE A 251 0.85 14.85 -12.56
C ILE A 251 -0.03 14.14 -13.58
N TYR A 252 0.43 14.11 -14.83
CA TYR A 252 -0.30 13.50 -15.92
C TYR A 252 0.07 12.03 -16.09
N SER A 253 -0.92 11.22 -16.49
CA SER A 253 -0.65 9.91 -17.06
C SER A 253 -0.69 10.01 -18.58
N TYR A 254 0.43 9.70 -19.23
CA TYR A 254 0.54 9.60 -20.69
C TYR A 254 1.30 8.32 -21.05
N LYS A 255 1.01 7.77 -22.22
CA LYS A 255 1.57 6.51 -22.74
C LYS A 255 2.36 6.70 -24.03
N THR A 256 2.17 7.83 -24.71
CA THR A 256 2.74 8.13 -26.02
C THR A 256 3.34 9.53 -26.05
N GLU A 257 4.30 9.74 -26.94
CA GLU A 257 4.88 11.06 -27.19
C GLU A 257 3.83 12.04 -27.73
N GLU A 258 2.87 11.57 -28.53
CA GLU A 258 1.77 12.41 -29.03
C GLU A 258 0.85 12.89 -27.89
N GLU A 259 0.60 12.05 -26.88
CA GLU A 259 -0.14 12.46 -25.68
C GLU A 259 0.62 13.50 -24.86
N LEU A 260 1.91 13.27 -24.63
CA LEU A 260 2.77 14.23 -23.95
C LEU A 260 2.80 15.57 -24.69
N HIS A 261 2.99 15.53 -26.01
CA HIS A 261 3.01 16.71 -26.85
C HIS A 261 1.70 17.50 -26.78
N ARG A 262 0.54 16.82 -26.78
CA ARG A 262 -0.77 17.47 -26.55
C ARG A 262 -0.85 18.14 -25.18
N ILE A 263 -0.35 17.50 -24.12
CA ILE A 263 -0.32 18.09 -22.77
C ILE A 263 0.52 19.38 -22.75
N LEU A 264 1.66 19.38 -23.44
CA LEU A 264 2.58 20.52 -23.45
C LEU A 264 2.05 21.73 -24.25
N THR A 265 1.28 21.46 -25.30
CA THR A 265 0.86 22.47 -26.30
C THR A 265 -0.59 22.91 -26.16
N ALA A 266 -1.40 22.18 -25.41
CA ALA A 266 -2.78 22.56 -25.11
C ALA A 266 -2.81 23.82 -24.23
N ASN A 267 -3.77 24.71 -24.51
CA ASN A 267 -4.16 25.77 -23.59
C ASN A 267 -4.92 25.15 -22.40
N ASP A 268 -4.87 25.80 -21.24
CA ASP A 268 -5.33 25.24 -19.96
C ASP A 268 -6.84 24.87 -19.89
N ASP A 269 -7.65 25.24 -20.90
CA ASP A 269 -9.03 24.73 -21.08
C ASP A 269 -9.10 23.21 -21.36
N TYR A 270 -7.96 22.56 -21.58
CA TYR A 270 -7.85 21.10 -21.71
C TYR A 270 -7.86 20.36 -20.36
N ARG A 271 -8.30 21.01 -19.26
CA ARG A 271 -8.56 20.35 -17.96
C ARG A 271 -9.71 19.34 -18.01
N GLY A 272 -10.55 19.39 -19.04
CA GLY A 272 -11.78 18.60 -19.13
C GLY A 272 -11.63 17.11 -19.47
N TYR A 273 -10.43 16.59 -19.81
CA TYR A 273 -10.31 15.25 -20.41
C TYR A 273 -9.23 14.31 -19.83
N ASN A 274 -8.40 14.74 -18.88
CA ASN A 274 -7.33 13.89 -18.35
C ASN A 274 -7.51 13.65 -16.84
N ASP A 275 -7.53 12.38 -16.43
CA ASP A 275 -7.31 12.01 -15.03
C ASP A 275 -5.88 12.42 -14.65
N TYR A 276 -5.73 13.44 -13.81
CA TYR A 276 -4.45 13.85 -13.23
C TYR A 276 -4.55 13.84 -11.70
N THR A 277 -3.45 13.52 -11.04
CA THR A 277 -3.28 13.82 -9.61
C THR A 277 -2.55 15.15 -9.47
N GLU A 278 -2.60 15.73 -8.29
CA GLU A 278 -1.95 17.01 -8.01
C GLU A 278 -0.83 16.81 -7.00
N ASP A 279 0.32 17.42 -7.27
CA ASP A 279 1.37 17.68 -6.29
C ASP A 279 1.42 19.18 -6.00
N THR A 280 2.21 19.58 -5.02
CA THR A 280 2.33 20.97 -4.62
C THR A 280 3.78 21.41 -4.71
N ILE A 281 4.00 22.58 -5.32
CA ILE A 281 5.29 23.26 -5.28
C ILE A 281 5.16 24.59 -4.55
N SER A 282 6.10 24.88 -3.66
CA SER A 282 6.10 26.12 -2.89
C SER A 282 7.50 26.60 -2.54
N VAL A 283 7.60 27.88 -2.23
CA VAL A 283 8.75 28.51 -1.61
C VAL A 283 8.33 29.22 -0.34
N GLU A 284 9.27 29.29 0.59
CA GLU A 284 9.09 29.92 1.90
C GLU A 284 10.06 31.08 2.01
N SER A 285 9.62 32.16 2.65
CA SER A 285 10.44 33.33 2.91
C SER A 285 10.09 33.91 4.27
N ASN A 286 11.06 34.55 4.90
CA ASN A 286 10.87 35.30 6.13
C ASN A 286 10.83 36.79 5.79
N LEU A 287 9.62 37.36 5.65
CA LEU A 287 9.47 38.78 5.35
C LEU A 287 9.91 39.60 6.55
N LYS A 288 10.88 40.49 6.35
CA LYS A 288 11.32 41.44 7.37
C LYS A 288 10.47 42.71 7.27
N ILE A 289 9.36 42.73 7.99
CA ILE A 289 8.34 43.78 7.92
C ILE A 289 7.88 44.20 9.31
N GLY A 290 7.54 45.48 9.45
CA GLY A 290 7.07 46.04 10.72
C GLY A 290 5.71 45.50 11.13
N LYS A 291 5.32 45.71 12.39
CA LYS A 291 4.05 45.22 12.94
C LYS A 291 2.83 45.71 12.16
N GLU A 292 2.80 46.98 11.80
CA GLU A 292 1.69 47.59 11.05
C GLU A 292 1.57 46.99 9.65
N GLU A 293 2.69 46.79 8.95
CA GLU A 293 2.74 46.15 7.63
C GLU A 293 2.33 44.67 7.71
N ALA A 294 2.72 43.97 8.78
CA ALA A 294 2.32 42.59 9.03
C ALA A 294 0.81 42.46 9.28
N ILE A 295 0.21 43.38 10.06
CA ILE A 295 -1.24 43.43 10.27
C ILE A 295 -1.95 43.69 8.93
N GLN A 296 -1.47 44.66 8.16
CA GLN A 296 -2.01 44.96 6.84
C GLN A 296 -1.94 43.74 5.91
N LEU A 297 -0.78 43.10 5.77
CA LEU A 297 -0.62 41.90 4.95
C LEU A 297 -1.59 40.80 5.39
N LYS A 298 -1.74 40.60 6.70
CA LYS A 298 -2.66 39.60 7.23
C LYS A 298 -4.11 39.88 6.87
N GLU A 299 -4.59 41.11 7.09
CA GLU A 299 -5.94 41.54 6.74
C GLU A 299 -6.19 41.40 5.24
N GLU A 300 -5.21 41.82 4.43
CA GLU A 300 -5.26 41.68 2.99
C GLU A 300 -5.43 40.20 2.61
N ILE A 301 -4.59 39.28 3.07
CA ILE A 301 -4.72 37.85 2.76
C ILE A 301 -6.03 37.23 3.31
N GLU A 302 -6.42 37.54 4.55
CA GLU A 302 -7.62 36.97 5.21
C GLU A 302 -8.92 37.38 4.52
N ASP A 303 -9.06 38.66 4.13
CA ASP A 303 -10.24 39.17 3.40
C ASP A 303 -10.49 38.36 2.12
N TYR A 304 -9.45 37.92 1.43
CA TYR A 304 -9.59 37.07 0.23
C TYR A 304 -10.03 35.65 0.52
N THR A 305 -9.56 35.05 1.61
CA THR A 305 -9.94 33.67 1.98
C THR A 305 -11.43 33.55 2.33
N SER A 306 -12.02 34.62 2.87
CA SER A 306 -13.44 34.63 3.28
C SER A 306 -14.41 34.66 2.10
N TYR A 307 -14.03 35.27 0.96
CA TYR A 307 -14.90 35.43 -0.22
C TYR A 307 -15.18 34.11 -0.96
N TYR A 308 -14.30 33.12 -0.86
CA TYR A 308 -14.41 31.83 -1.58
C TYR A 308 -14.89 30.65 -0.71
N ASN A 309 -14.96 30.82 0.61
CA ASN A 309 -15.36 29.75 1.54
C ASN A 309 -16.86 29.40 1.50
N ASP A 310 -17.70 30.19 0.80
CA ASP A 310 -19.13 29.87 0.63
C ASP A 310 -19.42 28.87 -0.51
N GLN A 311 -18.41 28.43 -1.30
CA GLN A 311 -18.64 27.44 -2.38
C GLN A 311 -17.62 26.30 -2.54
N MET A 312 -16.46 26.28 -1.87
CA MET A 312 -15.58 25.10 -1.90
C MET A 312 -14.78 24.94 -0.60
N SER A 313 -14.59 23.69 -0.19
CA SER A 313 -13.79 23.31 0.97
C SER A 313 -12.41 23.99 0.97
N ALA A 314 -12.03 24.54 2.11
CA ALA A 314 -10.86 25.37 2.46
C ALA A 314 -9.44 24.82 2.12
N LYS A 315 -9.28 24.03 1.05
CA LYS A 315 -8.01 23.46 0.59
C LYS A 315 -7.45 24.19 -0.65
N TYR A 316 -8.27 24.96 -1.35
CA TYR A 316 -7.90 25.65 -2.59
C TYR A 316 -8.41 27.09 -2.54
N ILE A 317 -7.56 28.03 -2.14
CA ILE A 317 -7.86 29.46 -2.25
C ILE A 317 -7.49 29.87 -3.68
N TYR A 318 -8.49 30.06 -4.54
CA TYR A 318 -8.30 30.57 -5.89
C TYR A 318 -8.21 32.10 -5.84
N TYR A 319 -7.08 32.68 -6.24
CA TYR A 319 -6.97 34.14 -6.34
C TYR A 319 -7.77 34.65 -7.54
N ASP A 320 -8.80 35.45 -7.25
CA ASP A 320 -9.33 36.39 -8.23
C ASP A 320 -8.24 37.42 -8.54
N THR A 321 -7.83 37.45 -9.81
CA THR A 321 -6.85 38.38 -10.39
C THR A 321 -7.27 39.84 -10.31
N SER A 322 -8.38 40.19 -9.64
CA SER A 322 -8.85 41.56 -9.49
C SER A 322 -8.22 42.33 -8.32
N LYS A 323 -7.46 41.67 -7.42
CA LYS A 323 -7.00 42.33 -6.17
C LYS A 323 -5.62 41.91 -5.59
N ILE A 324 -5.15 40.66 -5.80
CA ILE A 324 -3.74 40.27 -5.56
C ILE A 324 -3.09 39.93 -6.89
N PHE A 325 -1.94 40.54 -7.15
CA PHE A 325 -1.14 40.40 -8.35
C PHE A 325 0.24 39.86 -7.99
N PHE A 326 0.76 39.00 -8.84
CA PHE A 326 2.16 38.62 -8.86
C PHE A 326 2.88 39.45 -9.93
N SER A 327 4.21 39.60 -9.87
CA SER A 327 4.92 40.55 -10.73
C SER A 327 4.63 40.37 -12.22
N ASN A 328 4.45 41.49 -12.92
CA ASN A 328 4.54 41.55 -14.38
C ASN A 328 5.99 41.61 -14.89
N ASP A 329 6.98 41.51 -14.01
CA ASP A 329 8.41 41.58 -14.32
C ASP A 329 9.05 40.21 -14.09
N ILE A 330 9.57 39.58 -15.16
CA ILE A 330 10.12 38.21 -15.09
C ILE A 330 11.38 38.10 -14.22
N LYS A 331 11.99 39.22 -13.83
CA LYS A 331 13.06 39.26 -12.82
C LYS A 331 12.56 38.98 -11.41
N ARG A 332 11.25 38.90 -11.21
CA ARG A 332 10.59 38.53 -9.96
C ARG A 332 9.86 37.18 -10.08
N TRP A 333 10.38 36.32 -10.95
CA TRP A 333 9.95 34.94 -11.12
C TRP A 333 11.16 34.03 -11.02
N ILE A 334 11.07 33.00 -10.18
CA ILE A 334 12.11 32.00 -9.97
C ILE A 334 11.70 30.67 -10.60
N LEU A 335 12.69 29.80 -10.76
CA LEU A 335 12.52 28.41 -11.16
C LEU A 335 12.86 27.48 -10.00
N LYS A 336 11.84 26.81 -9.45
CA LYS A 336 12.01 25.67 -8.55
C LYS A 336 11.60 24.41 -9.29
N ASP A 337 12.53 23.46 -9.44
CA ASP A 337 12.28 22.19 -10.16
C ASP A 337 11.65 22.39 -11.57
N ALA A 338 12.10 23.42 -12.29
CA ALA A 338 11.59 23.85 -13.60
C ALA A 338 10.12 24.35 -13.63
N TYR A 339 9.57 24.69 -12.47
CA TYR A 339 8.29 25.38 -12.32
C TYR A 339 8.47 26.81 -11.86
N LEU A 340 7.61 27.69 -12.37
CA LEU A 340 7.59 29.12 -12.13
C LEU A 340 6.86 29.43 -10.83
N LEU A 341 7.53 30.19 -9.98
CA LEU A 341 6.98 30.78 -8.77
C LEU A 341 7.31 32.27 -8.74
N PRO A 342 6.34 33.13 -8.37
CA PRO A 342 6.60 34.53 -8.15
C PRO A 342 7.28 34.73 -6.80
N ILE A 343 8.02 35.81 -6.69
CA ILE A 343 8.75 36.18 -5.46
C ILE A 343 8.39 37.59 -5.00
N ASP A 344 7.23 38.07 -5.41
CA ASP A 344 6.62 39.27 -4.90
C ASP A 344 5.11 39.10 -4.80
N ILE A 345 4.48 39.88 -3.92
CA ILE A 345 3.03 39.94 -3.77
C ILE A 345 2.66 41.41 -3.87
N LYS A 346 1.74 41.75 -4.78
CA LYS A 346 1.20 43.09 -4.95
C LYS A 346 -0.27 43.10 -4.62
N ASN A 347 -0.67 43.87 -3.63
CA ASN A 347 -2.08 44.20 -3.45
C ASN A 347 -2.42 45.39 -4.33
N VAL A 348 -3.55 45.33 -5.03
CA VAL A 348 -3.99 46.44 -5.87
C VAL A 348 -5.45 46.81 -5.63
N ALA A 349 -5.78 48.07 -5.90
CA ALA A 349 -7.16 48.52 -6.07
C ALA A 349 -7.48 48.80 -7.53
N LYS A 350 -8.62 48.29 -8.00
CA LYS A 350 -9.24 48.71 -9.26
C LYS A 350 -9.89 50.10 -9.09
N ILE A 351 -9.57 51.02 -9.99
CA ILE A 351 -9.98 52.44 -9.93
C ILE A 351 -10.68 52.88 -11.24
N GLY A 352 -10.80 52.01 -12.24
CA GLY A 352 -11.52 52.26 -13.50
C GLY A 352 -12.82 51.46 -13.68
N GLY A 353 -13.67 51.89 -14.62
CA GLY A 353 -14.90 51.18 -15.02
C GLY A 353 -14.63 49.86 -15.75
N GLU A 354 -15.69 49.12 -16.09
CA GLU A 354 -15.62 47.76 -16.65
C GLU A 354 -14.74 47.61 -17.89
N ASN A 355 -14.63 48.65 -18.72
CA ASN A 355 -13.98 48.57 -20.04
C ASN A 355 -12.51 49.08 -20.08
N THR A 356 -12.03 49.73 -19.01
CA THR A 356 -10.62 50.19 -18.89
C THR A 356 -10.18 50.10 -17.42
N PRO A 357 -9.95 48.88 -16.92
CA PRO A 357 -9.61 48.67 -15.52
C PRO A 357 -8.21 49.21 -15.24
N LYS A 358 -8.12 50.38 -14.59
CA LYS A 358 -6.86 50.88 -14.02
C LYS A 358 -6.66 50.31 -12.63
N PHE A 359 -5.45 49.88 -12.31
CA PHE A 359 -5.10 49.43 -10.96
C PHE A 359 -4.04 50.33 -10.32
N ILE A 360 -4.11 50.49 -9.00
CA ILE A 360 -3.07 51.12 -8.18
C ILE A 360 -2.56 50.09 -7.18
N ILE A 361 -1.23 49.95 -7.10
CA ILE A 361 -0.56 49.13 -6.09
C ILE A 361 -0.74 49.80 -4.72
N LYS A 362 -1.35 49.08 -3.78
CA LYS A 362 -1.54 49.49 -2.38
C LYS A 362 -0.34 49.12 -1.52
N SER A 363 0.17 47.91 -1.73
CA SER A 363 1.29 47.31 -0.99
C SER A 363 2.03 46.34 -1.91
N GLU A 364 3.34 46.19 -1.68
CA GLU A 364 4.21 45.27 -2.41
C GLU A 364 5.17 44.63 -1.40
N TYR A 365 5.26 43.30 -1.42
CA TYR A 365 6.10 42.51 -0.52
C TYR A 365 7.03 41.64 -1.36
N ASP A 366 8.34 41.77 -1.16
CA ASP A 366 9.36 40.98 -1.85
C ASP A 366 9.81 39.80 -0.99
N LEU A 367 9.88 38.61 -1.59
CA LEU A 367 10.47 37.43 -0.97
C LEU A 367 11.98 37.45 -1.22
N ASP A 368 12.75 37.41 -0.14
CA ASP A 368 14.21 37.48 -0.16
C ASP A 368 14.83 36.11 -0.44
N ILE A 369 14.46 35.52 -1.59
CA ILE A 369 14.87 34.16 -2.00
C ILE A 369 15.46 34.11 -3.42
N LYS A 370 15.75 35.28 -4.01
CA LYS A 370 16.31 35.39 -5.37
C LYS A 370 17.64 34.66 -5.53
N GLU A 371 18.44 34.62 -4.48
CA GLU A 371 19.77 33.99 -4.52
C GLU A 371 19.70 32.46 -4.40
N GLU A 372 18.56 31.89 -4.01
CA GLU A 372 18.37 30.45 -3.83
C GLU A 372 17.97 29.72 -5.12
N TYR A 373 17.37 30.44 -6.08
CA TYR A 373 16.76 29.86 -7.28
C TYR A 373 17.09 30.67 -8.53
N PRO A 374 17.30 30.03 -9.70
CA PRO A 374 17.49 30.74 -10.96
C PRO A 374 16.30 31.63 -11.30
N LEU A 375 16.55 32.82 -11.88
CA LEU A 375 15.49 33.70 -12.34
C LEU A 375 15.00 33.31 -13.73
N LEU A 376 13.70 33.48 -14.00
CA LEU A 376 13.13 33.32 -15.34
C LEU A 376 13.82 34.24 -16.35
N SER A 377 14.20 35.46 -15.95
CA SER A 377 14.93 36.41 -16.79
C SER A 377 16.33 35.96 -17.20
N GLU A 378 16.92 35.01 -16.48
CA GLU A 378 18.26 34.48 -16.73
C GLU A 378 18.25 33.21 -17.58
N LEU A 379 17.05 32.67 -17.85
CA LEU A 379 16.89 31.47 -18.64
C LEU A 379 17.36 31.73 -20.08
N GLN A 380 18.33 30.92 -20.51
CA GLN A 380 18.83 30.90 -21.87
C GLN A 380 18.17 29.78 -22.66
N PHE A 381 17.74 30.09 -23.87
CA PHE A 381 17.26 29.14 -24.86
C PHE A 381 18.24 29.07 -26.02
N SER A 382 18.34 27.90 -26.64
CA SER A 382 19.21 27.69 -27.79
C SER A 382 18.44 26.97 -28.91
N THR A 383 18.78 27.26 -30.16
CA THR A 383 18.11 26.64 -31.31
C THR A 383 18.29 25.13 -31.37
N SER A 384 19.42 24.61 -30.88
CA SER A 384 19.66 23.18 -30.75
C SER A 384 18.79 22.52 -29.70
N GLU A 385 18.67 23.13 -28.52
CA GLU A 385 17.82 22.64 -27.44
C GLU A 385 16.33 22.66 -27.81
N LEU A 386 15.92 23.65 -28.62
CA LEU A 386 14.56 23.75 -29.14
C LEU A 386 14.32 22.87 -30.37
N GLU A 387 15.33 22.15 -30.86
CA GLU A 387 15.27 21.33 -32.08
C GLU A 387 14.87 22.14 -33.33
N LEU A 388 15.43 23.35 -33.45
CA LEU A 388 15.18 24.30 -34.53
C LEU A 388 16.42 24.62 -35.37
N SER A 389 17.56 23.97 -35.13
CA SER A 389 18.83 24.29 -35.80
C SER A 389 18.77 24.30 -37.33
N GLU A 390 17.87 23.52 -37.96
CA GLU A 390 17.72 23.51 -39.42
C GLU A 390 17.21 24.84 -40.03
N TYR A 391 16.59 25.69 -39.20
CA TYR A 391 16.03 26.97 -39.62
C TYR A 391 16.99 28.16 -39.40
N PHE A 392 18.16 27.90 -38.80
CA PHE A 392 19.13 28.93 -38.47
C PHE A 392 20.49 28.59 -39.11
N PRO A 393 21.21 29.59 -39.66
CA PRO A 393 22.51 29.35 -40.29
C PRO A 393 23.60 28.93 -39.30
N GLU A 394 23.44 29.31 -38.03
CA GLU A 394 24.36 29.05 -36.93
C GLU A 394 23.53 28.86 -35.64
N GLU A 395 24.15 28.28 -34.61
CA GLU A 395 23.50 28.14 -33.32
C GLU A 395 23.19 29.51 -32.73
N TYR A 396 21.92 29.72 -32.37
CA TYR A 396 21.45 30.97 -31.79
C TYR A 396 20.97 30.74 -30.37
N THR A 397 21.63 31.41 -29.43
CA THR A 397 21.27 31.44 -28.01
C THR A 397 20.69 32.80 -27.64
N PHE A 398 19.58 32.81 -26.90
CA PHE A 398 18.90 34.04 -26.49
C PHE A 398 18.27 33.91 -25.11
N THR A 399 18.05 35.05 -24.46
CA THR A 399 17.24 35.18 -23.23
C THR A 399 15.88 35.78 -23.57
N LEU A 400 14.94 35.69 -22.63
CA LEU A 400 13.62 36.29 -22.77
C LEU A 400 13.70 37.83 -22.79
N ASP A 401 12.88 38.46 -23.64
CA ASP A 401 12.72 39.91 -23.64
C ASP A 401 11.79 40.34 -22.50
N ASN A 402 12.41 40.82 -21.41
CA ASN A 402 11.71 41.29 -20.22
C ASN A 402 10.74 42.44 -20.53
N GLU A 403 11.11 43.39 -21.39
CA GLU A 403 10.27 44.57 -21.65
C GLU A 403 9.05 44.17 -22.48
N LYS A 404 9.22 43.27 -23.46
CA LYS A 404 8.10 42.72 -24.22
C LYS A 404 7.14 41.94 -23.33
N ILE A 405 7.65 41.07 -22.45
CA ILE A 405 6.81 40.30 -21.52
C ILE A 405 6.11 41.23 -20.53
N LYS A 406 6.82 42.20 -19.98
CA LYS A 406 6.26 43.19 -19.04
C LYS A 406 5.18 44.04 -19.68
N LYS A 407 5.34 44.40 -20.96
CA LYS A 407 4.30 45.08 -21.74
C LYS A 407 3.10 44.16 -21.99
N GLY A 408 3.34 42.94 -22.45
CA GLY A 408 2.29 41.94 -22.69
C GLY A 408 1.46 41.66 -21.44
N LEU A 409 2.11 41.48 -20.27
CA LEU A 409 1.39 41.31 -19.01
C LEU A 409 0.60 42.57 -18.60
N ARG A 410 1.03 43.79 -18.94
CA ARG A 410 0.27 45.01 -18.62
C ARG A 410 -0.97 45.22 -19.50
N GLU A 411 -0.92 44.90 -20.79
CA GLU A 411 -1.99 45.24 -21.75
C GLU A 411 -3.35 44.59 -21.48
N GLU A 412 -3.41 43.54 -20.66
CA GLU A 412 -4.68 42.91 -20.23
C GLU A 412 -5.13 43.35 -18.82
N TYR A 413 -4.18 43.85 -18.02
CA TYR A 413 -4.43 44.28 -16.65
C TYR A 413 -4.46 45.80 -16.46
N PHE A 414 -4.19 46.67 -17.45
CA PHE A 414 -4.11 48.13 -17.24
C PHE A 414 -4.66 48.98 -18.38
#